data_AF-V5H4E4-F1
#
_entry.id   AF-V5H4E4-F1
#
_cell.length_a   1.000
_cell.length_b   1.000
_cell.length_c   1.000
_cell.angle_alpha   90.00
_cell.angle_beta   90.00
_cell.angle_gamma   90.00
#
_symmetry.space_group_name_H-M   'P 1'
#
loop_
_entity.id
_entity.type
_entity.pdbx_description
1 polymer ?
#
loop_
_entity_poly.entity_id
_entity_poly.type
_entity_poly.pdbx_seq_one_letter_code
_entity_poly.pdbx_strand_id
1 'polypeptide(L)'
;TKLNNDLFIVDQHATDEKYNFEQLQISSVIDSQILINPKPLELTAGNENILIDNIDIFKKNGFSFKIDESAPCTKKVAVTAFPVSKNCVFAKDDIDEMIFMLQESGQTMCRPSKIRAMFASRACRKS
;
A
#
# COMPACT_ATOMS: atom_id res chain seq x y z
N THR A 1 24.03 -25.66 2.03
CA THR A 1 25.19 -24.77 1.75
C THR A 1 26.02 -24.65 3.02
N LYS A 2 27.35 -24.70 2.96
CA LYS A 2 28.23 -24.62 4.15
C LYS A 2 29.00 -23.30 4.11
N LEU A 3 28.97 -22.53 5.20
CA LEU A 3 29.82 -21.36 5.38
C LEU A 3 30.67 -21.61 6.63
N ASN A 4 31.99 -21.63 6.48
CA ASN A 4 32.92 -22.04 7.54
C ASN A 4 32.53 -23.40 8.14
N ASN A 5 32.18 -23.45 9.43
CA ASN A 5 31.74 -24.65 10.12
C ASN A 5 30.20 -24.78 10.23
N ASP A 6 29.45 -23.83 9.68
CA ASP A 6 28.00 -23.78 9.80
C ASP A 6 27.32 -24.42 8.59
N LEU A 7 26.30 -25.25 8.86
CA LEU A 7 25.46 -25.89 7.86
C LEU A 7 24.14 -25.15 7.72
N PHE A 8 23.84 -24.69 6.51
CA PHE A 8 22.57 -24.06 6.17
C PHE A 8 21.75 -24.99 5.27
N ILE A 9 20.49 -25.21 5.66
CA ILE A 9 19.47 -25.86 4.85
C ILE A 9 18.53 -24.75 4.36
N VAL A 10 18.39 -24.64 3.05
CA VAL A 10 17.62 -23.57 2.40
C VAL A 10 16.51 -24.22 1.58
N ASP A 11 15.28 -23.80 1.85
CA ASP A 11 14.14 -24.13 1.00
C ASP A 11 14.19 -23.22 -0.23
N GLN A 12 14.47 -23.80 -1.39
CA GLN A 12 14.58 -23.06 -2.64
C GLN A 12 13.29 -22.31 -2.98
N HIS A 13 12.13 -22.93 -2.75
CA HIS A 13 10.85 -22.36 -3.15
C HIS A 13 10.50 -21.18 -2.24
N ALA A 14 10.61 -21.36 -0.92
CA ALA A 14 10.37 -20.29 0.02
C ALA A 14 11.35 -19.11 -0.17
N THR A 15 12.60 -19.39 -0.55
CA THR A 15 13.61 -18.35 -0.82
C THR A 15 13.27 -17.53 -2.06
N ASP A 16 12.92 -18.19 -3.16
CA ASP A 16 12.55 -17.52 -4.42
C ASP A 16 11.24 -16.73 -4.27
N GLU A 17 10.25 -17.29 -3.57
CA GLU A 17 9.00 -16.59 -3.25
C GLU A 17 9.24 -15.35 -2.40
N LYS A 18 10.10 -15.44 -1.36
CA LYS A 18 10.45 -14.31 -0.51
C LYS A 18 11.13 -13.21 -1.31
N TYR A 19 12.10 -13.56 -2.16
CA TYR A 19 12.77 -12.60 -3.04
C TYR A 19 11.77 -11.94 -3.99
N ASN A 20 10.95 -12.72 -4.68
CA ASN A 20 9.93 -12.20 -5.61
C ASN A 20 8.94 -11.27 -4.91
N PHE A 21 8.50 -11.62 -3.70
CA PHE A 21 7.60 -10.81 -2.90
C PHE A 21 8.21 -9.44 -2.57
N GLU A 22 9.45 -9.39 -2.06
CA GLU A 22 10.11 -8.11 -1.74
C GLU A 22 10.34 -7.25 -2.99
N GLN A 23 10.72 -7.88 -4.11
CA GLN A 23 10.89 -7.17 -5.38
C GLN A 23 9.55 -6.58 -5.88
N LEU A 24 8.44 -7.30 -5.71
CA LEU A 24 7.10 -6.78 -6.02
C LEU A 24 6.74 -5.59 -5.13
N GLN A 25 7.07 -5.62 -3.83
CA GLN A 25 6.79 -4.50 -2.92
C GLN A 25 7.51 -3.22 -3.35
N ILE A 26 8.77 -3.33 -3.78
CA ILE A 26 9.63 -2.19 -4.15
C ILE A 26 9.24 -1.61 -5.51
N SER A 27 9.09 -2.46 -6.53
CA SER A 27 8.99 -2.03 -7.92
C SER A 27 7.56 -1.76 -8.39
N SER A 28 6.55 -2.39 -7.77
CA SER A 28 5.19 -2.33 -8.30
C SER A 28 4.48 -1.02 -7.95
N VAL A 29 3.90 -0.39 -8.95
CA VAL A 29 2.87 0.64 -8.79
C VAL A 29 1.53 -0.01 -9.13
N ILE A 30 0.53 0.18 -8.26
CA ILE A 30 -0.80 -0.40 -8.47
C ILE A 30 -1.61 0.48 -9.41
N ASP A 31 -2.25 -0.14 -10.40
CA ASP A 31 -3.16 0.56 -11.30
C ASP A 31 -4.36 1.14 -10.55
N SER A 32 -4.78 2.33 -10.95
CA SER A 32 -5.86 3.08 -10.29
C SER A 32 -7.03 3.31 -11.24
N GLN A 33 -8.25 3.20 -10.71
CA GLN A 33 -9.49 3.62 -11.37
C GLN A 33 -9.91 5.00 -10.85
N ILE A 34 -9.99 5.97 -11.75
CA ILE A 34 -10.43 7.34 -11.46
C ILE A 34 -11.94 7.36 -11.22
N LEU A 35 -12.36 8.08 -10.19
CA LEU A 35 -13.77 8.33 -9.88
C LEU A 35 -14.32 9.44 -10.77
N ILE A 36 -15.57 9.28 -11.22
CA ILE A 36 -16.30 10.31 -11.96
C ILE A 36 -16.42 11.59 -11.13
N ASN A 37 -16.69 11.44 -9.83
CA ASN A 37 -16.75 12.55 -8.88
C ASN A 37 -15.81 12.27 -7.70
N PRO A 38 -14.90 13.22 -7.35
CA PRO A 38 -14.11 13.11 -6.14
C PRO A 38 -15.01 12.95 -4.91
N LYS A 39 -14.64 12.04 -4.00
CA LYS A 39 -15.39 11.81 -2.76
C LYS A 39 -14.63 12.39 -1.57
N PRO A 40 -15.24 13.29 -0.78
CA PRO A 40 -14.57 13.80 0.42
C PRO A 40 -14.31 12.65 1.40
N LEU A 41 -13.15 12.67 2.05
CA LEU A 41 -12.80 11.72 3.09
C LEU A 41 -13.07 12.33 4.46
N GLU A 42 -13.90 11.65 5.24
CA GLU A 42 -14.11 12.01 6.64
C GLU A 42 -12.99 11.39 7.48
N LEU A 43 -11.97 12.19 7.78
CA LEU A 43 -10.80 11.82 8.58
C LEU A 43 -10.68 12.75 9.80
N THR A 44 -10.07 12.26 10.87
CA THR A 44 -9.64 13.12 11.98
C THR A 44 -8.50 14.03 11.50
N ALA A 45 -8.27 15.16 12.18
CA ALA A 45 -7.21 16.10 11.79
C ALA A 45 -5.81 15.45 11.80
N GLY A 46 -5.57 14.50 12.73
CA GLY A 46 -4.31 13.74 12.76
C GLY A 46 -4.15 12.80 11.56
N ASN A 47 -5.20 12.04 11.25
CA ASN A 47 -5.19 11.12 10.10
C ASN A 47 -5.09 11.85 8.77
N GLU A 48 -5.74 13.02 8.66
CA GLU A 48 -5.64 13.91 7.51
C GLU A 48 -4.20 14.36 7.27
N ASN A 49 -3.49 14.81 8.31
CA ASN A 49 -2.07 15.18 8.19
C ASN A 49 -1.19 14.00 7.77
N ILE A 50 -1.38 12.82 8.38
CA ILE A 50 -0.60 11.63 8.01
C ILE A 50 -0.78 11.27 6.54
N LEU A 51 -2.02 11.36 6.03
CA LEU A 51 -2.29 11.12 4.61
C LEU A 51 -1.59 12.14 3.72
N ILE A 52 -1.68 13.43 4.06
CA ILE A 52 -1.04 14.52 3.31
C ILE A 52 0.49 14.34 3.27
N ASP A 53 1.11 14.06 4.42
CA ASP A 53 2.56 13.88 4.55
C ASP A 53 3.08 12.66 3.79
N ASN A 54 2.23 11.66 3.55
CA ASN A 54 2.61 10.37 2.96
C ASN A 54 1.93 10.11 1.60
N ILE A 55 1.52 11.16 0.89
CA ILE A 55 0.71 11.03 -0.33
C ILE A 55 1.34 10.13 -1.40
N ASP A 56 2.67 10.12 -1.49
CA ASP A 56 3.39 9.31 -2.48
C ASP A 56 3.29 7.81 -2.20
N ILE A 57 3.17 7.42 -0.93
CA ILE A 57 2.94 6.02 -0.53
C ILE A 57 1.55 5.58 -0.99
N PHE A 58 0.54 6.44 -0.80
CA PHE A 58 -0.82 6.17 -1.30
C PHE A 58 -0.88 6.08 -2.82
N LYS A 59 -0.20 6.98 -3.53
CA LYS A 59 -0.07 6.93 -5.00
C LYS A 59 0.55 5.62 -5.49
N LYS A 60 1.63 5.15 -4.84
CA LYS A 60 2.24 3.85 -5.16
C LYS A 60 1.28 2.67 -4.92
N ASN A 61 0.33 2.82 -4.02
CA ASN A 61 -0.74 1.85 -3.75
C ASN A 61 -1.97 2.05 -4.63
N GLY A 62 -1.96 2.98 -5.59
CA GLY A 62 -3.05 3.19 -6.54
C GLY A 62 -4.17 4.10 -6.01
N PHE A 63 -3.99 4.72 -4.84
CA PHE A 63 -4.90 5.75 -4.33
C PHE A 63 -4.46 7.13 -4.79
N SER A 64 -5.40 7.96 -5.22
CA SER A 64 -5.15 9.37 -5.54
C SER A 64 -6.10 10.27 -4.80
N PHE A 65 -5.61 11.46 -4.44
CA PHE A 65 -6.36 12.44 -3.67
C PHE A 65 -6.24 13.83 -4.28
N LYS A 66 -7.28 14.64 -4.07
CA LYS A 66 -7.29 16.08 -4.22
C LYS A 66 -7.18 16.70 -2.83
N ILE A 67 -6.20 17.56 -2.64
CA ILE A 67 -5.98 18.28 -1.37
C ILE A 67 -6.35 19.74 -1.58
N ASP A 68 -7.21 20.27 -0.72
CA ASP A 68 -7.55 21.67 -0.61
C ASP A 68 -7.02 22.23 0.71
N GLU A 69 -5.87 22.89 0.66
CA GLU A 69 -5.22 23.45 1.85
C GLU A 69 -6.00 24.61 2.48
N SER A 70 -6.90 25.25 1.70
CA SER A 70 -7.73 26.35 2.16
C SER A 70 -8.97 25.89 2.94
N ALA A 71 -9.32 24.61 2.80
CA ALA A 71 -10.47 24.04 3.50
C ALA A 71 -10.19 23.91 5.02
N PRO A 72 -11.25 23.94 5.85
CA PRO A 72 -11.12 23.63 7.28
C PRO A 72 -10.48 22.26 7.51
N CYS A 73 -9.79 22.09 8.63
CA CYS A 73 -9.29 20.79 9.07
C CYS A 73 -10.42 19.74 9.02
N THR A 74 -10.08 18.50 8.69
CA THR A 74 -10.97 17.35 8.43
C THR A 74 -11.74 17.37 7.11
N LYS A 75 -11.59 18.41 6.29
CA LYS A 75 -12.28 18.56 5.00
C LYS A 75 -11.33 18.85 3.83
N LYS A 76 -10.02 18.72 4.04
CA LYS A 76 -9.02 19.07 3.03
C LYS A 76 -8.86 18.00 1.96
N VAL A 77 -9.20 16.75 2.26
CA VAL A 77 -8.88 15.60 1.40
C VAL A 77 -10.12 15.01 0.75
N ALA A 78 -10.09 14.86 -0.58
CA ALA A 78 -11.05 14.08 -1.33
C ALA A 78 -10.34 13.00 -2.17
N VAL A 79 -10.82 11.76 -2.12
CA VAL A 79 -10.31 10.67 -2.97
C VAL A 79 -10.79 10.85 -4.40
N THR A 80 -9.87 10.73 -5.34
CA THR A 80 -10.10 10.87 -6.78
C THR A 80 -9.90 9.56 -7.53
N ALA A 81 -9.13 8.62 -7.00
CA ALA A 81 -8.97 7.29 -7.58
C ALA A 81 -8.74 6.23 -6.51
N PHE A 82 -9.23 5.02 -6.78
CA PHE A 82 -8.99 3.82 -5.98
C PHE A 82 -8.17 2.81 -6.78
N PRO A 83 -7.35 1.98 -6.11
CA PRO A 83 -6.66 0.89 -6.78
C PRO A 83 -7.66 -0.08 -7.39
N VAL A 84 -7.31 -0.65 -8.55
CA VAL A 84 -8.14 -1.62 -9.25
C VAL A 84 -7.41 -2.96 -9.37
N SER A 85 -8.13 -4.03 -9.09
CA SER A 85 -7.66 -5.39 -9.33
C SER A 85 -8.85 -6.27 -9.69
N LYS A 86 -8.66 -7.21 -10.63
CA LYS A 86 -9.75 -8.05 -11.17
C LYS A 86 -10.54 -8.79 -10.09
N ASN A 87 -9.90 -9.11 -8.96
CA ASN A 87 -10.48 -9.96 -7.91
C ASN A 87 -10.61 -9.24 -6.57
N CYS A 88 -10.36 -7.93 -6.50
CA CYS A 88 -10.31 -7.22 -5.23
C CYS A 88 -10.92 -5.82 -5.34
N VAL A 89 -11.80 -5.50 -4.39
CA VAL A 89 -12.44 -4.19 -4.30
C VAL A 89 -11.80 -3.40 -3.16
N PHE A 90 -11.38 -2.19 -3.49
CA PHE A 90 -10.81 -1.24 -2.53
C PHE A 90 -11.83 -0.17 -2.15
N ALA A 91 -11.79 0.24 -0.89
CA ALA A 91 -12.72 1.16 -0.27
C ALA A 91 -12.01 2.08 0.73
N LYS A 92 -12.79 2.91 1.43
CA LYS A 92 -12.28 3.82 2.46
C LYS A 92 -11.51 3.07 3.55
N ASP A 93 -12.00 1.91 3.96
CA ASP A 93 -11.38 1.09 5.01
C ASP A 93 -9.91 0.74 4.71
N ASP A 94 -9.54 0.60 3.43
CA ASP A 94 -8.16 0.33 3.02
C ASP A 94 -7.25 1.57 3.18
N ILE A 95 -7.82 2.77 3.07
CA ILE A 95 -7.12 4.04 3.36
C ILE A 95 -6.91 4.14 4.86
N ASP A 96 -7.93 3.84 5.65
CA ASP A 96 -7.86 3.86 7.12
C ASP A 96 -6.82 2.83 7.64
N GLU A 97 -6.78 1.63 7.05
CA GLU A 97 -5.74 0.61 7.32
C GLU A 97 -4.34 1.17 7.03
N MET A 98 -4.13 1.80 5.88
CA MET A 98 -2.83 2.38 5.53
C MET A 98 -2.40 3.50 6.48
N ILE A 99 -3.34 4.37 6.89
CA ILE A 99 -3.06 5.43 7.86
C ILE A 99 -2.61 4.81 9.18
N PHE A 100 -3.30 3.78 9.66
CA PHE A 100 -2.92 3.07 10.88
C PHE A 100 -1.51 2.44 10.76
N MET A 101 -1.21 1.78 9.65
CA MET A 101 0.13 1.23 9.41
C MET A 101 1.22 2.31 9.39
N LEU A 102 0.96 3.48 8.81
CA LEU A 102 1.93 4.58 8.74
C LEU A 102 2.20 5.20 10.12
N GLN A 103 1.22 5.19 11.02
CA GLN A 103 1.38 5.62 12.41
C GLN A 103 2.35 4.70 13.17
N GLU A 104 2.24 3.38 12.99
CA GLU A 104 3.10 2.41 13.69
C GLU A 104 4.50 2.27 13.06
N SER A 105 4.60 2.37 11.73
CA SER A 105 5.82 2.06 10.96
C SER A 105 6.75 3.25 10.70
N GLY A 106 6.47 4.41 11.30
CA GLY A 106 7.31 5.60 11.16
C GLY A 106 7.41 6.12 9.73
N GLN A 107 6.28 6.18 9.01
CA GLN A 107 6.21 6.75 7.64
C GLN A 107 7.03 6.01 6.58
N THR A 108 7.28 4.72 6.77
CA THR A 108 7.93 3.88 5.75
C THR A 108 6.91 3.32 4.76
N MET A 109 7.38 2.87 3.59
CA MET A 109 6.52 2.33 2.53
C MET A 109 5.68 1.16 3.06
N CYS A 110 4.35 1.33 3.13
CA CYS A 110 3.43 0.29 3.57
C CYS A 110 2.51 -0.19 2.43
N ARG A 111 2.13 -1.47 2.47
CA ARG A 111 1.16 -2.09 1.57
C ARG A 111 0.00 -2.62 2.41
N PRO A 112 -1.26 -2.21 2.15
CA PRO A 112 -2.41 -2.72 2.88
C PRO A 112 -2.56 -4.23 2.66
N SER A 113 -3.25 -4.90 3.59
CA SER A 113 -3.47 -6.34 3.63
C SER A 113 -3.85 -6.95 2.27
N LYS A 114 -4.79 -6.31 1.56
CA LYS A 114 -5.26 -6.76 0.23
C LYS A 114 -4.17 -6.71 -0.84
N ILE A 115 -3.39 -5.63 -0.91
CA ILE A 115 -2.26 -5.51 -1.85
C ILE A 115 -1.17 -6.52 -1.50
N ARG A 116 -0.91 -6.69 -0.20
CA ARG A 116 0.06 -7.67 0.29
C ARG A 116 -0.32 -9.11 -0.08
N ALA A 117 -1.59 -9.48 0.10
CA ALA A 117 -2.11 -10.79 -0.30
C ALA A 117 -2.02 -10.99 -1.82
N MET A 118 -2.28 -9.94 -2.61
CA MET A 118 -2.11 -9.98 -4.05
C MET A 118 -0.65 -10.23 -4.45
N PHE A 119 0.32 -9.56 -3.80
CA PHE A 119 1.74 -9.79 -4.08
C PHE A 119 2.21 -11.18 -3.64
N ALA A 120 1.75 -11.67 -2.49
CA ALA A 120 2.04 -13.04 -2.05
C ALA A 120 1.56 -14.07 -3.09
N SER A 121 0.32 -13.92 -3.59
CA SER A 121 -0.21 -14.81 -4.62
C SER A 121 0.57 -14.74 -5.94
N ARG A 122 1.07 -13.55 -6.33
CA ARG A 122 1.92 -13.39 -7.51
C ARG A 122 3.31 -14.02 -7.32
N ALA A 123 3.90 -13.89 -6.12
CA ALA A 123 5.19 -14.46 -5.80
C ALA A 123 5.18 -16.00 -5.89
N CYS A 124 4.15 -16.65 -5.30
CA CYS A 124 4.02 -18.11 -5.33
C CYS A 124 3.84 -18.71 -6.74
N ARG A 125 3.35 -17.93 -7.70
CA ARG A 125 3.06 -18.38 -9.07
C ARG A 125 4.17 -18.04 -10.07
N LYS A 126 5.22 -17.32 -9.61
CA LYS A 126 6.35 -16.89 -10.44
C LYS A 126 7.60 -17.74 -10.20
N SER A 127 7.58 -18.58 -9.17
CA SER A 127 8.60 -19.57 -8.84
C SER A 127 8.63 -20.74 -9.82
#